data_AF-A0A0S7YPT0-F1
#
_entry.id   AF-A0A0S7YPT0-F1
#
_cell.length_a   1.000
_cell.length_b   1.000
_cell.length_c   1.000
_cell.angle_alpha   90.00
_cell.angle_beta   90.00
_cell.angle_gamma   90.00
#
_symmetry.space_group_name_H-M   'P 1'
#
loop_
_entity.id
_entity.type
_entity.pdbx_description
1 polymer ?
#
loop_
_entity_poly.entity_id
_entity_poly.type
_entity_poly.pdbx_seq_one_letter_code
_entity_poly.pdbx_strand_id
1 'polypeptide(L)' 'MFPSVEEIRKTRKKYNWQMSQSGIKTFRELGELESNALKDGALVRKTKELIALGISIANGCYG' A
#
# COMPACT_ATOMS: atom_id res chain seq x y z
N MET A 1 -0.25 20.99 -10.10
CA MET A 1 -0.25 19.84 -11.01
C MET A 1 -0.04 18.60 -10.15
N PHE A 2 -0.91 17.59 -10.25
CA PHE A 2 -0.71 16.36 -9.48
C PHE A 2 0.57 15.66 -9.97
N PRO A 3 1.38 15.06 -9.07
CA PRO A 3 2.52 14.26 -9.49
C PRO A 3 2.04 13.12 -10.39
N SER A 4 2.88 12.72 -11.35
CA SER A 4 2.62 11.55 -12.17
C SER A 4 2.62 10.28 -11.30
N VAL A 5 1.89 9.26 -11.76
CA VAL A 5 1.87 7.94 -11.11
C VAL A 5 3.29 7.37 -10.93
N GLU A 6 4.20 7.69 -11.84
CA GLU A 6 5.59 7.25 -11.76
C GLU A 6 6.38 7.95 -10.64
N GLU A 7 6.20 9.26 -10.48
CA GLU A 7 6.81 10.04 -9.39
C GLU A 7 6.29 9.59 -8.02
N ILE A 8 4.99 9.35 -7.94
CA ILE A 8 4.33 8.75 -6.78
C ILE A 8 4.98 7.41 -6.42
N ARG A 9 5.11 6.49 -7.39
CA ARG A 9 5.70 5.16 -7.16
C ARG A 9 7.14 5.25 -6.67
N LYS A 10 7.94 6.13 -7.26
CA LYS A 10 9.33 6.38 -6.82
C LYS A 10 9.38 6.91 -5.39
N THR A 11 8.51 7.86 -5.08
CA THR A 11 8.42 8.48 -3.75
C THR A 11 8.02 7.45 -2.69
N ARG A 12 6.97 6.66 -2.96
CA ARG A 12 6.51 5.58 -2.08
C ARG A 12 7.59 4.54 -1.86
N LYS A 13 8.31 4.12 -2.91
CA LYS A 13 9.44 3.18 -2.79
C LYS A 13 10.54 3.72 -1.88
N LYS A 14 10.92 4.99 -2.03
CA LYS A 14 11.94 5.66 -1.20
C LYS A 14 11.53 5.66 0.28
N TYR A 15 10.32 6.12 0.60
CA TYR A 15 9.89 6.25 1.99
C TYR A 15 9.58 4.90 2.63
N ASN A 16 9.00 3.94 1.90
CA ASN A 16 8.84 2.57 2.40
C ASN A 16 10.18 1.93 2.76
N TRP A 17 11.21 2.16 1.94
CA TRP A 17 12.56 1.70 2.26
C TRP A 17 13.07 2.36 3.56
N GLN A 18 12.96 3.68 3.69
CA GLN A 18 13.37 4.39 4.93
C GLN A 18 12.60 3.89 6.16
N MET A 19 11.28 3.68 6.05
CA MET A 19 10.45 3.12 7.13
C MET A 19 10.94 1.73 7.53
N SER A 20 11.27 0.87 6.56
CA SER A 20 11.82 -0.48 6.84
C SER A 20 13.16 -0.45 7.59
N GLN A 21 13.98 0.59 7.38
CA GLN A 21 15.29 0.74 8.01
C GLN A 21 15.26 1.50 9.34
N SER A 22 14.11 2.07 9.72
CA SER A 22 13.98 2.95 10.90
C SER A 22 14.14 2.25 12.26
N GLY A 23 14.10 0.92 12.30
CA GLY A 23 14.07 0.14 13.55
C GLY A 23 12.71 0.16 14.27
N ILE A 24 11.72 0.91 13.76
CA ILE A 24 10.35 0.94 14.32
C ILE A 24 9.61 -0.33 13.91
N LYS A 25 9.33 -1.19 14.90
CA LYS A 25 8.67 -2.49 14.72
C LYS A 25 7.32 -2.38 14.00
N THR A 26 6.55 -1.34 14.29
CA THR A 26 5.21 -1.12 13.74
C THR A 26 5.20 -1.02 12.21
N PHE A 27 6.24 -0.46 11.57
CA PHE A 27 6.29 -0.41 10.11
C PHE A 27 6.46 -1.79 9.48
N ARG A 28 7.20 -2.68 10.15
CA ARG A 28 7.32 -4.08 9.72
C ARG A 28 6.00 -4.82 9.90
N GLU A 29 5.38 -4.68 11.07
CA GLU A 29 4.09 -5.33 11.38
C GLU A 29 2.98 -4.85 10.42
N LEU A 30 2.99 -3.57 10.05
CA LEU A 30 2.08 -3.02 9.03
C LEU A 30 2.27 -3.70 7.67
N GLY A 31 3.52 -3.87 7.21
CA GLY A 31 3.79 -4.56 5.94
C GLY A 31 3.35 -6.02 5.94
N GLU A 32 3.51 -6.71 7.08
CA GLU A 32 3.02 -8.08 7.26
C GLU A 32 1.48 -8.13 7.25
N LEU A 33 0.82 -7.17 7.91
CA LEU A 33 -0.64 -7.02 7.90
C LEU A 33 -1.18 -6.77 6.48
N GLU A 34 -0.60 -5.83 5.74
CA GLU A 34 -1.00 -5.52 4.36
C GLU A 34 -0.84 -6.73 3.45
N SER A 35 0.29 -7.44 3.56
CA SER A 35 0.53 -8.68 2.81
C SER A 35 -0.51 -9.75 3.12
N ASN A 36 -0.81 -9.96 4.42
CA ASN A 36 -1.80 -10.95 4.85
C ASN A 36 -3.22 -10.60 4.41
N ALA A 37 -3.61 -9.32 4.44
CA ALA A 37 -4.93 -8.88 4.02
C ALA A 37 -5.20 -9.24 2.55
N LEU A 38 -4.20 -9.14 1.68
CA LEU A 38 -4.30 -9.36 0.24
C LEU A 38 -4.08 -10.81 -0.22
N LYS A 39 -3.72 -11.73 0.68
CA LYS A 39 -3.60 -13.17 0.34
C LYS A 39 -4.93 -13.74 -0.15
N ASP A 40 -4.87 -14.74 -1.02
CA ASP A 40 -6.06 -15.47 -1.45
C ASP A 40 -6.76 -16.15 -0.25
N GLY A 41 -8.08 -16.23 -0.32
CA GLY A 41 -8.93 -16.88 0.68
C GLY A 41 -10.36 -16.99 0.15
N ALA A 42 -11.36 -16.64 0.98
CA ALA A 42 -12.76 -16.56 0.53
C ALA A 42 -12.95 -15.61 -0.68
N LEU A 43 -12.07 -14.60 -0.82
CA LEU A 43 -11.96 -13.76 -1.99
C LEU A 43 -10.58 -13.96 -2.62
N VAL A 44 -10.55 -14.05 -3.95
CA VAL A 44 -9.29 -13.99 -4.71
C VAL A 44 -8.66 -12.60 -4.57
N ARG A 45 -7.33 -12.54 -4.62
CA ARG A 45 -6.55 -11.33 -4.44
C ARG A 45 -7.02 -10.19 -5.35
N LYS A 46 -7.32 -10.48 -6.62
CA LYS A 46 -7.83 -9.48 -7.56
C LYS A 46 -9.06 -8.74 -7.03
N THR A 47 -10.00 -9.46 -6.43
CA THR A 47 -11.21 -8.86 -5.85
C THR A 47 -10.85 -7.96 -4.67
N LYS A 48 -9.91 -8.36 -3.83
CA LYS A 48 -9.43 -7.55 -2.69
C LYS A 48 -8.71 -6.27 -3.15
N GLU A 49 -7.89 -6.35 -4.19
CA GLU A 49 -7.20 -5.19 -4.79
C GLU A 49 -8.20 -4.19 -5.39
N LEU A 50 -9.30 -4.67 -6.01
CA LEU A 50 -10.38 -3.80 -6.49
C LEU A 50 -11.13 -3.11 -5.35
N ILE A 51 -11.36 -3.80 -4.23
CA ILE A 51 -11.93 -3.19 -3.02
C ILE A 51 -10.98 -2.11 -2.47
N ALA A 52 -9.68 -2.42 -2.38
CA ALA A 52 -8.67 -1.46 -1.92
C ALA A 52 -8.63 -0.21 -2.80
N LEU A 53 -8.71 -0.36 -4.13
CA LEU A 53 -8.81 0.77 -5.06
C LEU A 53 -10.05 1.63 -4.80
N GLY A 54 -11.22 1.01 -4.56
CA GLY A 54 -12.45 1.72 -4.21
C GLY A 54 -12.30 2.54 -2.91
N ILE A 55 -11.69 1.95 -1.88
CA ILE A 55 -11.40 2.62 -0.61
C ILE A 55 -10.44 3.80 -0.81
N SER A 56 -9.38 3.62 -1.59
CA SER A 56 -8.41 4.67 -1.91
C SER A 56 -9.06 5.89 -2.56
N ILE A 57 -9.96 5.66 -3.53
CA ILE A 57 -10.72 6.74 -4.19
C ILE A 57 -11.64 7.43 -3.19
N ALA A 58 -12.40 6.68 -2.39
CA ALA A 58 -13.32 7.24 -1.39
C ALA A 58 -12.60 8.08 -0.32
N ASN A 59 -11.37 7.70 0.04
CA ASN A 59 -10.54 8.42 1.00
C ASN A 59 -9.73 9.58 0.39
N GLY A 60 -9.85 9.82 -0.93
CA GLY A 60 -9.05 10.85 -1.61
C GLY A 60 -7.54 10.57 -1.64
N CYS A 61 -7.16 9.29 -1.52
CA CYS A 61 -5.77 8.85 -1.58
C CYS A 61 -5.49 8.28 -2.98
N TYR A 62 -5.03 9.13 -3.89
CA TYR A 62 -4.98 8.84 -5.33
C TYR A 62 -3.75 8.06 -5.82
N GLY A 63 -3.09 7.35 -4.89
CA GLY A 63 -1.81 6.70 -5.15
C GLY A 63 -0.69 7.68 -4.93
#